data_AF-A0A9D7LC27-F1
#
_entry.id   AF-A0A9D7LC27-F1
#
_cell.length_a   1.000
_cell.length_b   1.000
_cell.length_c   1.000
_cell.angle_alpha   90.00
_cell.angle_beta   90.00
_cell.angle_gamma   90.00
#
_symmetry.space_group_name_H-M   'P 1'
#
loop_
_entity.id
_entity.type
_entity.pdbx_description
1 polymer ?
#
loop_
_entity_poly.entity_id
_entity_poly.type
_entity_poly.pdbx_seq_one_letter_code
_entity_poly.pdbx_strand_id
1 'polypeptide(L)'
;MNRKLSFTLTEETNPLRTRSIVDLCDYLTDKLLVPRFAASGAKWRKEYMDFFTFDNTCDPLQPTGTIYFHVPPLFAGCAASLERAVIDELAKLGIKVGNITVEFTPPGHPIVILRIPIVENPTALLQPPEVNMSRTRGTVVLRDLLHYQPVNGRYEFTADDVLKRVAEVTEQRIATCTASPVREAHSTTGVKRLPSPVSTGAVRRCLEEVRLFAHWALEHHYHRLAAV
;
A
#
# COMPACT_ATOMS: atom_id res chain seq x y z
N MET A 1 -18.95 11.65 -12.61
CA MET A 1 -18.05 10.64 -12.00
C MET A 1 -17.18 11.33 -10.96
N ASN A 2 -17.37 11.04 -9.67
CA ASN A 2 -16.49 11.56 -8.61
C ASN A 2 -15.15 10.81 -8.67
N ARG A 3 -14.09 11.45 -9.19
CA ARG A 3 -12.74 10.89 -9.09
C ARG A 3 -12.31 10.88 -7.62
N LYS A 4 -11.86 9.72 -7.12
CA LYS A 4 -11.26 9.56 -5.79
C LYS A 4 -9.88 10.23 -5.79
N LEU A 5 -9.51 10.88 -4.68
CA LEU A 5 -8.15 11.35 -4.43
C LEU A 5 -7.31 10.16 -3.97
N SER A 6 -6.18 9.93 -4.60
CA SER A 6 -5.24 8.87 -4.26
C SER A 6 -4.08 9.44 -3.46
N PHE A 7 -3.89 8.98 -2.23
CA PHE A 7 -2.79 9.39 -1.36
C PHE A 7 -1.61 8.42 -1.55
N THR A 8 -0.42 8.97 -1.75
CA THR A 8 0.81 8.20 -2.04
C THR A 8 2.02 8.78 -1.32
N LEU A 9 3.04 7.94 -1.14
CA LEU A 9 4.37 8.39 -0.76
C LEU A 9 5.06 8.98 -2.00
N THR A 10 5.74 10.11 -1.87
CA THR A 10 6.46 10.72 -3.01
C THR A 10 7.87 10.17 -3.17
N GLU A 11 8.46 9.67 -2.09
CA GLU A 11 9.85 9.20 -2.06
C GLU A 11 9.96 7.72 -2.48
N GLU A 12 8.88 6.94 -2.40
CA GLU A 12 8.90 5.50 -2.74
C GLU A 12 7.61 5.03 -3.46
N THR A 13 7.76 4.27 -4.55
CA THR A 13 6.71 3.38 -5.07
C THR A 13 6.43 2.33 -4.00
N ASN A 14 5.27 2.40 -3.32
CA ASN A 14 4.73 1.42 -2.37
C ASN A 14 5.80 0.46 -1.80
N PRO A 15 6.49 0.83 -0.69
CA PRO A 15 7.78 0.28 -0.30
C PRO A 15 7.85 -1.25 -0.24
N LEU A 16 6.72 -1.90 0.03
CA LEU A 16 6.67 -3.33 0.27
C LEU A 16 5.37 -3.90 -0.29
N ARG A 17 5.45 -4.42 -1.52
CA ARG A 17 4.52 -5.45 -2.01
C ARG A 17 4.77 -6.73 -1.22
N THR A 18 4.51 -6.74 0.06
CA THR A 18 4.71 -7.92 0.92
C THR A 18 3.52 -8.13 1.85
N ARG A 19 2.44 -7.36 1.65
CA ARG A 19 1.22 -7.40 2.48
C ARG A 19 0.56 -8.76 2.43
N SER A 20 0.35 -9.26 1.22
CA SER A 20 -0.41 -10.47 0.97
C SER A 20 0.52 -11.58 0.50
N ILE A 21 0.03 -12.81 0.54
CA ILE A 21 0.77 -13.96 0.01
C ILE A 21 1.09 -13.79 -1.49
N VAL A 22 0.17 -13.18 -2.25
CA VAL A 22 0.39 -12.80 -3.67
C VAL A 22 1.52 -11.78 -3.78
N ASP A 23 1.48 -10.73 -2.97
CA ASP A 23 2.49 -9.68 -3.04
C ASP A 23 3.87 -10.26 -2.68
N LEU A 24 3.94 -11.14 -1.67
CA LEU A 24 5.17 -11.83 -1.28
C LEU A 24 5.77 -12.68 -2.42
N CYS A 25 4.94 -13.37 -3.22
CA CYS A 25 5.42 -14.09 -4.39
C CYS A 25 6.07 -13.16 -5.42
N ASP A 26 5.42 -12.03 -5.71
CA ASP A 26 5.92 -10.98 -6.61
C ASP A 26 7.24 -10.39 -6.08
N TYR A 27 7.30 -10.11 -4.77
CA TYR A 27 8.49 -9.60 -4.10
C TYR A 27 9.67 -10.56 -4.17
N LEU A 28 9.46 -11.84 -3.80
CA LEU A 28 10.51 -12.86 -3.84
C LEU A 28 11.00 -13.09 -5.28
N THR A 29 10.11 -13.01 -6.25
CA THR A 29 10.47 -13.06 -7.68
C THR A 29 11.42 -11.92 -8.05
N ASP A 30 11.04 -10.69 -7.76
CA ASP A 30 11.81 -9.49 -8.12
C ASP A 30 13.15 -9.41 -7.38
N LYS A 31 13.19 -9.84 -6.11
CA LYS A 31 14.39 -9.73 -5.27
C LYS A 31 15.34 -10.92 -5.36
N LEU A 32 14.83 -12.13 -5.62
CA LEU A 32 15.67 -13.34 -5.62
C LEU A 32 15.87 -13.94 -7.00
N LEU A 33 14.80 -14.08 -7.79
CA LEU A 33 14.90 -14.82 -9.05
C LEU A 33 15.39 -13.95 -10.20
N VAL A 34 14.81 -12.75 -10.38
CA VAL A 34 15.21 -11.86 -11.48
C VAL A 34 16.72 -11.58 -11.47
N PRO A 35 17.37 -11.26 -10.33
CA PRO A 35 18.82 -11.04 -10.31
C PRO A 35 19.62 -12.32 -10.58
N ARG A 36 19.15 -13.49 -10.13
CA ARG A 36 19.83 -14.77 -10.37
C ARG A 36 19.76 -15.22 -11.82
N PHE A 37 18.63 -15.00 -12.49
CA PHE A 37 18.50 -15.22 -13.94
C PHE A 37 19.41 -14.28 -14.73
N ALA A 38 19.47 -13.00 -14.34
CA ALA A 38 20.38 -12.05 -14.96
C ALA A 38 21.86 -12.48 -14.79
N ALA A 39 22.23 -12.93 -13.59
CA ALA A 39 23.59 -13.42 -13.30
C ALA A 39 23.97 -14.69 -14.07
N SER A 40 22.99 -15.54 -14.43
CA SER A 40 23.20 -16.72 -15.28
C SER A 40 23.13 -16.41 -16.78
N GLY A 41 22.98 -15.14 -17.17
CA GLY A 41 22.87 -14.71 -18.57
C GLY A 41 21.52 -15.02 -19.22
N ALA A 42 20.53 -15.45 -18.43
CA ALA A 42 19.20 -15.78 -18.91
C ALA A 42 18.24 -14.58 -18.78
N LYS A 43 17.38 -14.39 -19.79
CA LYS A 43 16.40 -13.30 -19.78
C LYS A 43 15.15 -13.70 -19.02
N TRP A 44 14.80 -12.94 -17.98
CA TRP A 44 13.51 -13.06 -17.30
C TRP A 44 12.36 -12.61 -18.21
N ARG A 45 11.29 -13.40 -18.30
CA ARG A 45 10.06 -13.06 -19.02
C ARG A 45 8.86 -13.29 -18.11
N LYS A 46 8.33 -12.20 -17.54
CA LYS A 46 7.27 -12.24 -16.52
C LYS A 46 6.00 -12.98 -17.01
N GLU A 47 5.71 -12.98 -18.31
CA GLU A 47 4.52 -13.65 -18.85
C GLU A 47 4.59 -15.19 -18.80
N TYR A 48 5.79 -15.77 -18.67
CA TYR A 48 6.00 -17.22 -18.82
C TYR A 48 6.75 -17.85 -17.64
N MET A 49 7.23 -17.04 -16.70
CA MET A 49 8.14 -17.45 -15.64
C MET A 49 7.54 -17.08 -14.29
N ASP A 50 6.58 -17.91 -13.85
CA ASP A 50 6.04 -17.85 -12.50
C ASP A 50 6.51 -19.09 -11.73
N PHE A 51 7.43 -18.86 -10.79
CA PHE A 51 8.04 -19.92 -9.98
C PHE A 51 7.62 -19.84 -8.52
N PHE A 52 7.09 -18.71 -8.06
CA PHE A 52 6.55 -18.53 -6.72
C PHE A 52 5.03 -18.45 -6.81
N THR A 53 4.37 -19.56 -6.51
CA THR A 53 2.92 -19.62 -6.39
C THR A 53 2.52 -19.74 -4.92
N PHE A 54 1.24 -19.78 -4.62
CA PHE A 54 0.73 -19.98 -3.27
C PHE A 54 -0.38 -21.03 -3.27
N ASP A 55 -0.78 -21.49 -2.09
CA ASP A 55 -1.82 -22.48 -1.95
C ASP A 55 -3.16 -21.98 -2.49
N ASN A 56 -3.73 -22.69 -3.46
CA ASN A 56 -5.01 -22.30 -4.06
C ASN A 56 -6.19 -22.35 -3.08
N THR A 57 -5.99 -22.95 -1.90
CA THR A 57 -6.98 -22.95 -0.81
C THR A 57 -6.84 -21.74 0.12
N CYS A 58 -5.75 -20.97 0.03
CA CYS A 58 -5.58 -19.75 0.83
C CYS A 58 -6.16 -18.53 0.10
N ASP A 59 -6.74 -17.59 0.86
CA ASP A 59 -7.17 -16.30 0.32
C ASP A 59 -5.92 -15.50 -0.10
N PRO A 60 -5.77 -15.15 -1.39
CA PRO A 60 -4.57 -14.50 -1.92
C PRO A 60 -4.27 -13.14 -1.29
N LEU A 61 -5.25 -12.51 -0.65
CA LEU A 61 -5.10 -11.22 0.01
C LEU A 61 -4.69 -11.34 1.48
N GLN A 62 -4.65 -12.56 2.03
CA GLN A 62 -4.22 -12.79 3.40
C GLN A 62 -2.71 -12.63 3.52
N PRO A 63 -2.23 -12.15 4.68
CA PRO A 63 -0.81 -11.92 4.92
C PRO A 63 -0.02 -13.18 5.21
N THR A 64 -0.71 -14.27 5.54
CA THR A 64 -0.17 -15.59 5.87
C THR A 64 -0.77 -16.63 4.93
N GLY A 65 -0.01 -17.68 4.66
CA GLY A 65 -0.38 -18.74 3.73
C GLY A 65 0.82 -19.64 3.45
N THR A 66 0.70 -20.57 2.51
CA THR A 66 1.85 -21.37 2.05
C THR A 66 2.26 -20.92 0.67
N ILE A 67 3.52 -20.50 0.53
CA ILE A 67 4.14 -20.25 -0.77
C ILE A 67 4.72 -21.56 -1.29
N TYR A 68 4.46 -21.86 -2.56
CA TYR A 68 5.10 -22.95 -3.30
C TYR A 68 6.14 -22.34 -4.21
N PHE A 69 7.40 -22.71 -4.01
CA PHE A 69 8.49 -22.32 -4.89
C PHE A 69 8.90 -23.50 -5.75
N HIS A 70 8.56 -23.43 -7.04
CA HIS A 70 8.97 -24.38 -8.06
C HIS A 70 10.39 -24.03 -8.48
N VAL A 71 11.37 -24.78 -8.02
CA VAL A 71 12.79 -24.49 -8.33
C VAL A 71 12.98 -24.54 -9.85
N PRO A 72 13.43 -23.43 -10.48
CA PRO A 72 13.63 -23.42 -11.91
C PRO A 72 14.63 -24.51 -12.33
N PRO A 73 14.42 -25.20 -13.47
CA PRO A 73 15.33 -26.25 -13.93
C PRO A 73 16.79 -25.78 -14.05
N LEU A 74 16.98 -24.50 -14.40
CA LEU A 74 18.29 -23.85 -14.46
C LEU A 74 19.05 -23.90 -13.13
N PHE A 75 18.34 -24.02 -12.00
CA PHE A 75 18.87 -24.02 -10.65
C PHE A 75 18.56 -25.31 -9.88
N ALA A 76 18.24 -26.41 -10.56
CA ALA A 76 17.84 -27.68 -9.93
C ALA A 76 18.86 -28.22 -8.90
N GLY A 77 20.16 -27.97 -9.09
CA GLY A 77 21.22 -28.34 -8.14
C GLY A 77 21.43 -27.36 -6.98
N CYS A 78 20.69 -26.25 -6.93
CA CYS A 78 20.88 -25.16 -5.98
C CYS A 78 19.72 -25.01 -4.99
N ALA A 79 18.84 -26.01 -4.85
CA ALA A 79 17.63 -25.93 -4.03
C ALA A 79 17.89 -25.45 -2.59
N ALA A 80 18.87 -26.04 -1.90
CA ALA A 80 19.23 -25.63 -0.53
C ALA A 80 19.79 -24.19 -0.45
N SER A 81 20.51 -23.74 -1.49
CA SER A 81 20.98 -22.35 -1.55
C SER A 81 19.83 -21.38 -1.81
N LEU A 82 18.84 -21.77 -2.59
CA LEU A 82 17.66 -20.96 -2.87
C LEU A 82 16.74 -20.91 -1.65
N GLU A 83 16.56 -22.03 -0.95
CA GLU A 83 15.84 -22.10 0.32
C GLU A 83 16.41 -21.09 1.33
N ARG A 84 17.73 -21.12 1.54
CA ARG A 84 18.41 -20.17 2.43
C ARG A 84 18.22 -18.73 1.98
N ALA A 85 18.34 -18.46 0.67
CA ALA A 85 18.14 -17.12 0.14
C ALA A 85 16.70 -16.61 0.35
N VAL A 86 15.70 -17.48 0.26
CA VAL A 86 14.30 -17.14 0.59
C VAL A 86 14.15 -16.83 2.08
N ILE A 87 14.69 -17.68 2.96
CA ILE A 87 14.65 -17.45 4.41
C ILE A 87 15.32 -16.11 4.76
N ASP A 88 16.53 -15.87 4.25
CA ASP A 88 17.29 -14.65 4.52
C ASP A 88 16.54 -13.40 4.05
N GLU A 89 15.89 -13.46 2.89
CA GLU A 89 15.14 -12.34 2.33
C GLU A 89 13.86 -12.05 3.11
N LEU A 90 13.12 -13.08 3.53
CA LEU A 90 11.94 -12.92 4.40
C LEU A 90 12.34 -12.44 5.81
N ALA A 91 13.49 -12.89 6.32
CA ALA A 91 14.01 -12.47 7.62
C ALA A 91 14.36 -10.98 7.66
N LYS A 92 14.85 -10.39 6.56
CA LYS A 92 15.08 -8.93 6.45
C LYS A 92 13.80 -8.12 6.69
N LEU A 93 12.65 -8.69 6.37
CA LEU A 93 11.33 -8.10 6.56
C LEU A 93 10.70 -8.45 7.92
N GLY A 94 11.39 -9.23 8.75
CA GLY A 94 10.86 -9.75 10.01
C GLY A 94 9.76 -10.80 9.83
N ILE A 95 9.58 -11.34 8.62
CA ILE A 95 8.55 -12.34 8.32
C ILE A 95 9.01 -13.70 8.86
N LYS A 96 8.16 -14.34 9.68
CA LYS A 96 8.44 -15.65 10.26
C LYS A 96 7.92 -16.74 9.34
N VAL A 97 8.79 -17.67 9.00
CA VAL A 97 8.47 -18.88 8.24
C VAL A 97 8.36 -20.09 9.16
N GLY A 98 7.46 -21.01 8.82
CA GLY A 98 7.37 -22.33 9.45
C GLY A 98 8.43 -23.28 8.88
N ASN A 99 8.33 -24.56 9.25
CA ASN A 99 9.22 -25.59 8.71
C ASN A 99 9.02 -25.72 7.19
N ILE A 100 10.07 -25.44 6.43
CA ILE A 100 10.06 -25.62 4.97
C ILE A 100 10.14 -27.11 4.66
N THR A 101 9.27 -27.60 3.78
CA THR A 101 9.33 -28.98 3.29
C THR A 101 9.68 -29.00 1.81
N VAL A 102 10.45 -30.02 1.42
CA VAL A 102 10.84 -30.24 0.03
C VAL A 102 9.97 -31.37 -0.53
N GLU A 103 9.25 -31.08 -1.60
CA GLU A 103 8.45 -32.05 -2.34
C GLU A 103 9.08 -32.32 -3.72
N PHE A 104 8.94 -33.55 -4.18
CA PHE A 104 9.36 -33.98 -5.51
C PHE A 104 8.13 -34.45 -6.28
N THR A 105 7.93 -33.95 -7.49
CA THR A 105 6.88 -34.45 -8.39
C THR A 105 7.17 -35.89 -8.83
N PRO A 106 6.12 -36.71 -9.10
CA PRO A 106 6.24 -38.11 -9.51
C PRO A 106 7.09 -38.32 -10.79
N PRO A 107 7.56 -39.55 -11.05
CA PRO A 107 8.65 -39.80 -11.99
C PRO A 107 8.32 -39.40 -13.43
N GLY A 108 9.15 -38.51 -14.00
CA GLY A 108 9.06 -38.03 -15.39
C GLY A 108 9.75 -36.67 -15.56
N HIS A 109 9.54 -35.75 -14.59
CA HIS A 109 10.23 -34.47 -14.47
C HIS A 109 10.37 -34.12 -12.97
N PRO A 110 11.54 -34.35 -12.33
CA PRO A 110 11.72 -34.05 -10.92
C PRO A 110 11.81 -32.53 -10.75
N ILE A 111 10.67 -31.88 -10.56
CA ILE A 111 10.62 -30.49 -10.12
C ILE A 111 10.72 -30.52 -8.61
N VAL A 112 11.72 -29.81 -8.10
CA VAL A 112 11.86 -29.60 -6.66
C VAL A 112 10.91 -28.47 -6.28
N ILE A 113 9.98 -28.75 -5.38
CA ILE A 113 9.03 -27.75 -4.87
C ILE A 113 9.37 -27.50 -3.40
N LEU A 114 9.68 -26.26 -3.06
CA LEU A 114 9.79 -25.85 -1.65
C LEU A 114 8.44 -25.33 -1.17
N ARG A 115 7.90 -25.92 -0.11
CA ARG A 115 6.72 -25.40 0.59
C ARG A 115 7.18 -24.52 1.72
N ILE A 116 6.82 -23.25 1.68
CA ILE A 116 7.27 -22.22 2.60
C ILE A 116 6.05 -21.67 3.33
N PRO A 117 5.72 -22.18 4.53
CA PRO A 117 4.62 -21.66 5.32
C PRO A 117 4.98 -20.29 5.89
N ILE A 118 4.19 -19.27 5.63
CA ILE A 118 4.30 -17.95 6.26
C ILE A 118 3.45 -17.95 7.52
N VAL A 119 4.11 -17.91 8.68
CA VAL A 119 3.49 -17.99 10.01
C VAL A 119 3.10 -16.61 10.51
N GLU A 120 3.97 -15.62 10.32
CA GLU A 120 3.73 -14.26 10.76
C GLU A 120 4.32 -13.28 9.73
N ASN A 121 3.50 -12.32 9.31
CA ASN A 121 3.92 -11.30 8.36
C ASN A 121 3.64 -9.90 8.94
N PRO A 122 4.61 -9.31 9.66
CA PRO A 122 4.44 -7.99 10.25
C PRO A 122 4.30 -6.89 9.19
N THR A 123 4.78 -7.13 7.96
CA THR A 123 4.68 -6.15 6.87
C THR A 123 3.25 -5.90 6.40
N ALA A 124 2.33 -6.81 6.68
CA ALA A 124 0.91 -6.61 6.44
C ALA A 124 0.32 -5.43 7.23
N LEU A 125 0.93 -5.10 8.38
CA LEU A 125 0.54 -3.98 9.23
C LEU A 125 1.24 -2.68 8.83
N LEU A 126 2.24 -2.75 7.94
CA LEU A 126 3.03 -1.62 7.46
C LEU A 126 2.41 -0.97 6.21
N GLN A 127 1.10 -1.09 5.95
CA GLN A 127 0.48 -0.34 4.86
C GLN A 127 -0.08 0.99 5.35
N PRO A 128 0.01 2.05 4.52
CA PRO A 128 -0.69 3.27 4.83
C PRO A 128 -2.18 3.00 4.99
N PRO A 129 -2.83 3.58 6.01
CA PRO A 129 -4.28 3.48 6.13
C PRO A 129 -4.95 4.06 4.88
N GLU A 130 -6.05 3.45 4.45
CA GLU A 130 -6.78 3.95 3.29
C GLU A 130 -7.37 5.32 3.56
N VAL A 131 -7.03 6.29 2.72
CA VAL A 131 -7.71 7.59 2.69
C VAL A 131 -8.81 7.53 1.65
N ASN A 132 -10.07 7.40 2.10
CA ASN A 132 -11.22 7.30 1.22
C ASN A 132 -11.91 8.65 1.05
N MET A 133 -11.37 9.43 0.11
CA MET A 133 -11.75 10.81 -0.11
C MET A 133 -12.08 11.09 -1.57
N SER A 134 -13.22 11.72 -1.84
CA SER A 134 -13.53 12.23 -3.17
C SER A 134 -12.76 13.52 -3.44
N ARG A 135 -12.49 13.84 -4.71
CA ARG A 135 -11.77 15.06 -5.10
C ARG A 135 -12.38 16.34 -4.49
N THR A 136 -13.71 16.46 -4.49
CA THR A 136 -14.41 17.62 -3.94
C THR A 136 -14.17 17.77 -2.43
N ARG A 137 -14.26 16.67 -1.67
CA ARG A 137 -14.01 16.70 -0.21
C ARG A 137 -12.53 16.93 0.09
N GLY A 138 -11.64 16.36 -0.71
CA GLY A 138 -10.21 16.59 -0.54
C GLY A 138 -9.77 17.99 -0.89
N THR A 139 -10.43 18.67 -1.83
CA THR A 139 -10.21 20.11 -1.99
C THR A 139 -10.60 20.87 -0.72
N VAL A 140 -11.76 20.58 -0.10
CA VAL A 140 -12.15 21.25 1.15
C VAL A 140 -11.14 20.97 2.27
N VAL A 141 -10.72 19.71 2.43
CA VAL A 141 -9.76 19.34 3.48
C VAL A 141 -8.37 19.91 3.20
N LEU A 142 -7.77 19.57 2.07
CA LEU A 142 -6.38 19.91 1.77
C LEU A 142 -6.22 21.41 1.52
N ARG A 143 -7.10 22.03 0.71
CA ARG A 143 -6.98 23.44 0.34
C ARG A 143 -7.62 24.38 1.35
N ASP A 144 -8.87 24.14 1.75
CA ASP A 144 -9.61 25.12 2.54
C ASP A 144 -9.32 25.01 4.06
N LEU A 145 -9.09 23.80 4.56
CA LEU A 145 -8.80 23.55 5.98
C LEU A 145 -7.30 23.46 6.28
N LEU A 146 -6.53 22.79 5.43
CA LEU A 146 -5.09 22.60 5.64
C LEU A 146 -4.22 23.56 4.82
N HIS A 147 -4.81 24.41 3.99
CA HIS A 147 -4.10 25.44 3.21
C HIS A 147 -3.00 24.91 2.25
N TYR A 148 -3.09 23.66 1.81
CA TYR A 148 -2.24 23.12 0.76
C TYR A 148 -2.69 23.60 -0.61
N GLN A 149 -1.73 23.96 -1.45
CA GLN A 149 -1.99 24.32 -2.85
C GLN A 149 -1.51 23.20 -3.76
N PRO A 150 -2.29 22.82 -4.78
CA PRO A 150 -1.86 21.82 -5.73
C PRO A 150 -0.81 22.40 -6.69
N VAL A 151 0.28 21.68 -6.90
CA VAL A 151 1.29 21.96 -7.92
C VAL A 151 1.11 20.93 -9.03
N ASN A 152 0.88 21.37 -10.26
CA ASN A 152 0.61 20.48 -11.42
C ASN A 152 -0.55 19.49 -11.19
N GLY A 153 -1.57 19.89 -10.42
CA GLY A 153 -2.73 19.06 -10.11
C GLY A 153 -2.52 18.03 -9.00
N ARG A 154 -1.36 18.06 -8.32
CA ARG A 154 -0.99 17.20 -7.19
C ARG A 154 -0.80 18.04 -5.93
N TYR A 155 -1.32 17.59 -4.80
CA TYR A 155 -0.97 18.17 -3.50
C TYR A 155 0.29 17.47 -2.99
N GLU A 156 1.28 18.23 -2.53
CA GLU A 156 2.51 17.71 -1.93
C GLU A 156 2.67 18.32 -0.54
N PHE A 157 3.00 17.48 0.44
CA PHE A 157 3.09 17.89 1.83
C PHE A 157 3.99 16.93 2.63
N THR A 158 4.52 17.42 3.75
CA THR A 158 5.28 16.58 4.68
C THR A 158 4.38 16.03 5.78
N ALA A 159 4.63 14.81 6.25
CA ALA A 159 3.81 14.18 7.28
C ALA A 159 3.72 15.02 8.58
N ASP A 160 4.83 15.61 9.03
CA ASP A 160 4.86 16.52 10.20
C ASP A 160 3.98 17.77 10.03
N ASP A 161 4.04 18.41 8.85
CA ASP A 161 3.24 19.61 8.54
C ASP A 161 1.74 19.25 8.50
N VAL A 162 1.38 18.08 7.96
CA VAL A 162 -0.01 17.61 7.99
C VAL A 162 -0.53 17.50 9.42
N LEU A 163 0.22 16.85 10.31
CA LEU A 163 -0.20 16.68 11.70
C LEU A 163 -0.34 18.02 12.44
N LYS A 164 0.61 18.94 12.22
CA LYS A 164 0.53 20.30 12.79
C LYS A 164 -0.72 21.03 12.32
N ARG A 165 -0.97 21.08 11.01
CA ARG A 165 -2.12 21.81 10.46
C ARG A 165 -3.45 21.17 10.82
N VAL A 166 -3.53 19.83 10.90
CA VAL A 166 -4.74 19.14 11.36
C VAL A 166 -5.04 19.50 12.82
N ALA A 167 -4.04 19.57 13.69
CA ALA A 167 -4.23 19.95 15.10
C ALA A 167 -4.75 21.40 15.27
N GLU A 168 -4.46 22.28 14.32
CA GLU A 168 -4.95 23.67 14.30
C GLU A 168 -6.37 23.82 13.74
N VAL A 169 -6.96 22.77 13.16
CA VAL A 169 -8.33 22.84 12.62
C VAL A 169 -9.34 22.76 13.76
N THR A 170 -10.11 23.84 13.94
CA THR A 170 -11.19 23.90 14.92
C THR A 170 -12.53 23.47 14.32
N GLU A 171 -13.45 23.01 15.17
CA GLU A 171 -14.83 22.67 14.75
C GLU A 171 -15.55 23.86 14.12
N GLN A 172 -15.29 25.09 14.58
CA GLN A 172 -15.81 26.31 13.97
C GLN A 172 -15.32 26.50 12.54
N ARG A 173 -14.05 26.17 12.28
CA ARG A 173 -13.46 26.25 10.94
C ARG A 173 -14.04 25.19 10.00
N ILE A 174 -14.22 23.96 10.49
CA ILE A 174 -14.93 22.90 9.75
C ILE A 174 -16.34 23.38 9.38
N ALA A 175 -17.10 23.87 10.36
CA ALA A 175 -18.46 24.37 10.16
C ALA A 175 -18.53 25.52 9.14
N THR A 176 -17.53 26.42 9.16
CA THR A 176 -17.45 27.53 8.21
C THR A 176 -17.17 27.04 6.79
N CYS A 177 -16.26 26.08 6.61
CA CYS A 177 -15.93 25.52 5.30
C CYS A 177 -17.05 24.62 4.73
N THR A 178 -17.88 24.00 5.58
CA THR A 178 -19.03 23.20 5.14
C THR A 178 -20.30 24.02 4.94
N ALA A 179 -20.32 25.28 5.39
CA ALA A 179 -21.38 26.23 5.08
C ALA A 179 -21.17 26.78 3.65
N SER A 180 -21.77 26.12 2.65
CA SER A 180 -21.70 26.57 1.25
C SER A 180 -22.20 28.01 1.05
N PRO A 181 -21.53 28.83 0.23
CA PRO A 181 -22.18 29.86 -0.55
C PRO A 181 -22.61 29.24 -1.89
N VAL A 182 -23.82 28.69 -1.97
CA VAL A 182 -24.47 28.67 -3.27
C VAL A 182 -25.07 30.07 -3.41
N ARG A 183 -24.38 30.97 -4.14
CA ARG A 183 -25.08 32.12 -4.71
C ARG A 183 -26.03 31.55 -5.75
N GLU A 184 -27.29 31.35 -5.37
CA GLU A 184 -28.35 31.24 -6.36
C GLU A 184 -28.31 32.56 -7.15
N ALA A 185 -28.03 32.48 -8.45
CA ALA A 185 -27.87 33.64 -9.32
C ALA A 185 -29.10 34.56 -9.36
N HIS A 186 -30.22 34.15 -8.75
CA HIS A 186 -31.52 34.84 -8.75
C HIS A 186 -32.13 35.05 -7.36
N SER A 187 -31.37 34.84 -6.27
CA SER A 187 -31.87 35.08 -4.91
C SER A 187 -31.37 36.41 -4.35
N THR A 188 -32.28 37.37 -4.17
CA THR A 188 -32.03 38.68 -3.53
C THR A 188 -31.94 38.61 -2.01
N THR A 189 -32.23 37.44 -1.42
CA THR A 189 -32.09 37.17 0.02
C THR A 189 -31.02 36.11 0.20
N GLY A 190 -29.81 36.54 0.58
CA GLY A 190 -28.68 35.62 0.82
C GLY A 190 -29.00 34.61 1.93
N VAL A 191 -29.55 33.46 1.57
CA VAL A 191 -29.81 32.36 2.49
C VAL A 191 -28.46 31.73 2.84
N LYS A 192 -27.88 32.14 3.98
CA LYS A 192 -26.79 31.38 4.62
C LYS A 192 -27.35 30.03 5.04
N ARG A 193 -27.06 28.97 4.29
CA ARG A 193 -27.38 27.61 4.75
C ARG A 193 -26.49 27.29 5.96
N LEU A 194 -27.12 26.77 7.01
CA LEU A 194 -26.44 26.25 8.19
C LEU A 194 -25.54 25.06 7.80
N PRO A 195 -24.40 24.84 8.49
CA PRO A 195 -23.56 23.68 8.27
C PRO A 195 -24.39 22.40 8.45
N SER A 196 -24.44 21.55 7.42
CA SER A 196 -25.12 20.25 7.55
C SER A 196 -24.29 19.34 8.47
N PRO A 197 -24.88 18.73 9.52
CA PRO A 197 -24.19 17.76 10.36
C PRO A 197 -23.56 16.62 9.57
N VAL A 198 -24.20 16.22 8.46
CA VAL A 198 -23.69 15.19 7.54
C VAL A 198 -22.42 15.66 6.83
N SER A 199 -22.40 16.88 6.30
CA SER A 199 -21.22 17.44 5.63
C SER A 199 -20.07 17.66 6.60
N THR A 200 -20.36 18.21 7.78
CA THR A 200 -19.38 18.41 8.85
C THR A 200 -18.79 17.09 9.32
N GLY A 201 -19.61 16.07 9.57
CA GLY A 201 -19.15 14.73 9.93
C GLY A 201 -18.30 14.08 8.84
N ALA A 202 -18.69 14.24 7.58
CA ALA A 202 -17.91 13.74 6.45
C ALA A 202 -16.53 14.39 6.35
N VAL A 203 -16.42 15.71 6.58
CA VAL A 203 -15.15 16.44 6.59
C VAL A 203 -14.29 16.03 7.79
N ARG A 204 -14.88 15.85 8.98
CA ARG A 204 -14.16 15.35 10.17
C ARG A 204 -13.54 13.98 9.92
N ARG A 205 -14.30 13.05 9.35
CA ARG A 205 -13.78 11.73 8.95
C ARG A 205 -12.61 11.87 7.96
N CYS A 206 -12.71 12.75 6.98
CA CYS A 206 -11.65 12.96 6.00
C CYS A 206 -10.37 13.55 6.62
N LEU A 207 -10.50 14.50 7.56
CA LEU A 207 -9.35 15.01 8.33
C LEU A 207 -8.69 13.91 9.14
N GLU A 208 -9.49 13.06 9.79
CA GLU A 208 -8.98 11.94 10.58
C GLU A 208 -8.24 10.91 9.72
N GLU A 209 -8.78 10.55 8.55
CA GLU A 209 -8.10 9.65 7.61
C GLU A 209 -6.74 10.21 7.17
N VAL A 210 -6.65 11.52 6.88
CA VAL A 210 -5.40 12.19 6.54
C VAL A 210 -4.43 12.22 7.72
N ARG A 211 -4.95 12.43 8.94
CA ARG A 211 -4.17 12.41 10.18
C ARG A 211 -3.56 11.03 10.43
N LEU A 212 -4.36 9.97 10.32
CA LEU A 212 -3.91 8.59 10.49
C LEU A 212 -2.85 8.21 9.45
N PHE A 213 -3.04 8.62 8.19
CA PHE A 213 -2.06 8.41 7.13
C PHE A 213 -0.73 9.13 7.42
N ALA A 214 -0.77 10.36 7.91
CA ALA A 214 0.43 11.11 8.28
C ALA A 214 1.13 10.54 9.53
N HIS A 215 0.38 10.08 10.54
CA HIS A 215 0.96 9.39 11.70
C HIS A 215 1.68 8.11 11.29
N TRP A 216 1.00 7.26 10.51
CA TRP A 216 1.58 6.04 9.96
C TRP A 216 2.86 6.36 9.17
N ALA A 217 2.84 7.39 8.32
CA ALA A 217 4.01 7.79 7.56
C ALA A 217 5.20 8.15 8.47
N LEU A 218 4.99 8.93 9.53
CA LEU A 218 6.06 9.28 10.48
C LEU A 218 6.59 8.07 11.28
N GLU A 219 5.70 7.19 11.74
CA GLU A 219 6.08 5.96 12.45
C GLU A 219 6.99 5.05 11.60
N HIS A 220 6.87 5.14 10.27
CA HIS A 220 7.67 4.40 9.32
C HIS A 220 8.72 5.24 8.58
N HIS A 221 9.06 6.43 9.11
CA HIS A 221 10.10 7.31 8.58
C HIS A 221 9.86 7.82 7.14
N TYR A 222 8.61 7.85 6.70
CA TYR A 222 8.18 8.50 5.46
C TYR A 222 7.86 9.97 5.71
N HIS A 223 8.69 10.86 5.18
CA HIS A 223 8.54 12.29 5.43
C HIS A 223 7.68 13.00 4.39
N ARG A 224 7.72 12.57 3.12
CA ARG A 224 7.03 13.25 2.03
C ARG A 224 5.86 12.46 1.46
N LEU A 225 4.72 13.13 1.33
CA LEU A 225 3.44 12.57 0.93
C LEU A 225 2.85 13.37 -0.23
N ALA A 226 1.93 12.76 -0.96
CA ALA A 226 1.15 13.45 -1.96
C ALA A 226 -0.27 12.92 -2.10
N ALA A 227 -1.12 13.73 -2.75
CA ALA A 227 -2.45 13.33 -3.14
C ALA A 227 -2.77 13.79 -4.58
N VAL A 228 -3.32 12.90 -5.42
CA VAL A 228 -3.66 13.12 -6.85
C VAL A 228 -5.11 12.79 -7.15
#